data_AF-A0A2U0SY99-F1
#
_entry.id   AF-A0A2U0SY99-F1
#
_cell.length_a   1.000
_cell.length_b   1.000
_cell.length_c   1.000
_cell.angle_alpha   90.00
_cell.angle_beta   90.00
_cell.angle_gamma   90.00
#
_symmetry.space_group_name_H-M   'P 1'
#
loop_
_entity.id
_entity.type
_entity.pdbx_description
1 polymer ?
#
loop_
_entity_poly.entity_id
_entity_poly.type
_entity_poly.pdbx_seq_one_letter_code
_entity_poly.pdbx_strand_id
1 'polypeptide(L)'
;MTYFSMTPEHIIHRGISIATLAAGQSVETHCAPGQTAIREQGDGWWLYFVDEDGKVDGYDSPFASHAEALWAAKAAAEFSAQ
;
A
#
# COMPACT_ATOMS: atom_id res chain seq x y z
N MET A 1 -8.09 24.97 10.08
CA MET A 1 -7.97 23.64 9.45
C MET A 1 -6.98 22.81 10.25
N THR A 2 -7.45 21.90 11.09
CA THR A 2 -6.60 20.91 11.75
C THR A 2 -6.14 19.93 10.67
N TYR A 3 -4.87 20.04 10.24
CA TYR A 3 -4.22 18.99 9.46
C TYR A 3 -4.09 17.79 10.39
N PHE A 4 -5.02 16.85 10.31
CA PHE A 4 -4.81 15.51 10.85
C PHE A 4 -3.60 14.98 10.09
N SER A 5 -2.43 14.99 10.73
CA SER A 5 -1.28 14.23 10.27
C SER A 5 -1.66 12.77 10.44
N MET A 6 -2.43 12.25 9.47
CA MET A 6 -2.81 10.86 9.40
C MET A 6 -1.50 10.13 9.08
N THR A 7 -0.80 9.75 10.13
CA THR A 7 0.39 8.92 10.02
C THR A 7 -0.03 7.68 9.23
N PRO A 8 0.72 7.33 8.16
CA PRO A 8 0.41 6.13 7.41
C PRO A 8 0.38 4.94 8.38
N GLU A 9 -0.64 4.09 8.26
CA GLU A 9 -0.76 2.90 9.11
C GLU A 9 0.12 1.79 8.50
N HIS A 10 1.10 1.29 9.25
CA HIS A 10 1.99 0.22 8.77
C HIS A 10 1.67 -1.09 9.48
N ILE A 11 1.49 -2.15 8.68
CA ILE A 11 1.29 -3.52 9.15
C ILE A 11 2.41 -4.38 8.59
N ILE A 12 3.03 -5.22 9.41
CA ILE A 12 4.00 -6.21 8.94
C ILE A 12 3.26 -7.54 8.71
N HIS A 13 3.36 -8.08 7.49
CA HIS A 13 2.86 -9.41 7.16
C HIS A 13 3.98 -10.24 6.53
N ARG A 14 4.33 -11.37 7.16
CA ARG A 14 5.39 -12.29 6.66
C ARG A 14 6.75 -11.62 6.40
N GLY A 15 7.05 -10.52 7.09
CA GLY A 15 8.30 -9.76 6.92
C GLY A 15 8.19 -8.61 5.91
N ILE A 16 7.08 -8.50 5.17
CA ILE A 16 6.81 -7.41 4.25
C ILE A 16 5.99 -6.34 4.95
N SER A 17 6.39 -5.08 4.77
CA SER A 17 5.66 -3.93 5.31
C SER A 17 4.56 -3.50 4.35
N ILE A 18 3.33 -3.41 4.86
CA ILE A 18 2.15 -2.92 4.15
C ILE A 18 1.80 -1.55 4.75
N ALA A 19 1.96 -0.49 3.97
CA ALA A 19 1.64 0.88 4.38
C ALA A 19 0.26 1.30 3.86
N THR A 20 -0.60 1.83 4.71
CA THR A 20 -1.86 2.47 4.31
C THR A 20 -1.63 3.97 4.18
N LEU A 21 -1.79 4.48 2.97
CA LEU A 21 -1.56 5.85 2.56
C LEU A 21 -2.88 6.57 2.26
N ALA A 22 -2.93 7.85 2.61
CA ALA A 22 -4.02 8.74 2.20
C ALA A 22 -3.89 9.12 0.71
N ALA A 23 -4.98 9.63 0.12
CA ALA A 23 -5.00 10.07 -1.28
C ALA A 23 -3.92 11.11 -1.64
N GLY A 24 -3.44 11.91 -0.69
CA GLY A 24 -2.37 12.88 -0.91
C GLY A 24 -0.95 12.35 -0.74
N GLN A 25 -0.77 11.10 -0.29
CA GLN A 25 0.53 10.51 0.01
C GLN A 25 1.03 9.66 -1.16
N SER A 26 2.24 9.97 -1.64
CA SER A 26 2.90 9.23 -2.72
C SER A 26 3.59 7.98 -2.20
N VAL A 27 3.39 6.85 -2.87
CA VAL A 27 4.02 5.56 -2.53
C VAL A 27 5.54 5.67 -2.53
N GLU A 28 6.11 6.33 -3.54
CA GLU A 28 7.55 6.53 -3.76
C GLU A 28 8.25 7.22 -2.58
N THR A 29 7.52 8.07 -1.84
CA THR A 29 8.06 8.84 -0.71
C THR A 29 7.85 8.13 0.63
N HIS A 30 6.83 7.28 0.73
CA HIS A 30 6.40 6.66 1.97
C HIS A 30 6.71 5.17 2.08
N CYS A 31 7.12 4.54 0.98
CA CYS A 31 7.43 3.12 0.91
C CYS A 31 8.86 2.89 0.41
N ALA A 32 9.54 1.96 1.06
CA ALA A 32 10.85 1.48 0.68
C ALA A 32 10.74 0.32 -0.32
N PRO A 33 11.81 -0.01 -1.07
CA PRO A 33 11.88 -1.23 -1.88
C PRO A 33 11.49 -2.48 -1.10
N GLY A 34 10.72 -3.37 -1.73
CA GLY A 34 10.17 -4.59 -1.13
C GLY A 34 8.94 -4.35 -0.24
N GLN A 35 8.38 -3.14 -0.22
CA GLN A 35 7.17 -2.84 0.53
C GLN A 35 5.92 -2.77 -0.36
N THR A 36 4.77 -2.94 0.29
CA THR A 36 3.46 -2.83 -0.34
C THR A 36 2.76 -1.60 0.21
N ALA A 37 2.03 -0.87 -0.62
CA ALA A 37 1.23 0.27 -0.23
C ALA A 37 -0.23 0.09 -0.64
N ILE A 38 -1.13 0.42 0.27
CA ILE A 38 -2.55 0.55 0.00
C ILE A 38 -2.85 2.05 0.04
N ARG A 39 -3.40 2.62 -1.01
CA ARG A 39 -3.70 4.04 -1.07
C ARG A 39 -5.18 4.27 -1.33
N GLU A 40 -5.82 5.03 -0.45
CA GLU A 40 -7.18 5.51 -0.69
C GLU A 40 -7.16 6.52 -1.84
N GLN A 41 -8.07 6.37 -2.81
CA GLN A 41 -8.32 7.36 -3.84
C GLN A 41 -9.82 7.55 -4.03
N GLY A 42 -10.21 8.57 -4.80
CA GLY A 42 -11.62 8.92 -4.99
C GLY A 42 -12.48 7.80 -5.62
N ASP A 43 -11.86 6.86 -6.33
CA ASP A 43 -12.53 5.72 -6.99
C ASP A 43 -12.41 4.40 -6.20
N GLY A 44 -11.76 4.42 -5.03
CA GLY A 44 -11.58 3.24 -4.17
C GLY A 44 -10.15 3.07 -3.66
N TRP A 45 -9.80 1.85 -3.30
CA TRP A 45 -8.54 1.52 -2.66
C TRP A 45 -7.57 0.87 -3.64
N TRP A 46 -6.43 1.51 -3.86
CA TRP A 46 -5.41 1.05 -4.80
C TRP A 46 -4.32 0.30 -4.09
N LEU A 47 -3.82 -0.76 -4.71
CA LEU A 47 -2.72 -1.56 -4.21
C LEU A 47 -1.49 -1.34 -5.09
N TYR A 48 -0.38 -0.98 -4.46
CA TYR A 48 0.90 -0.72 -5.08
C TYR A 48 1.99 -1.55 -4.40
N PHE A 49 3.05 -1.86 -5.14
CA PHE A 49 4.22 -2.57 -4.67
C PHE A 49 5.46 -1.84 -5.14
N VAL A 50 6.46 -1.77 -4.28
CA VAL A 50 7.75 -1.19 -4.62
C VAL A 50 8.73 -2.34 -4.84
N ASP A 51 9.20 -2.48 -6.07
CA ASP A 51 10.26 -3.41 -6.44
C ASP A 51 11.61 -3.04 -5.78
N GLU A 52 12.60 -3.94 -5.84
CA GLU A 52 13.96 -3.71 -5.35
C GLU A 52 14.66 -2.49 -5.98
N ASP A 53 14.33 -2.13 -7.22
CA ASP A 53 14.85 -0.93 -7.90
C ASP A 53 14.10 0.36 -7.47
N GLY A 54 13.12 0.26 -6.57
CA GLY A 54 12.27 1.38 -6.16
C GLY A 54 11.14 1.68 -7.14
N LYS A 55 10.96 0.85 -8.17
CA LYS A 55 9.85 1.00 -9.13
C LYS A 55 8.53 0.66 -8.46
N VAL A 56 7.59 1.60 -8.53
CA VAL A 56 6.22 1.38 -8.08
C VAL A 56 5.43 0.70 -9.19
N ASP A 57 4.90 -0.46 -8.90
CA ASP A 57 3.92 -1.19 -9.70
C ASP A 57 2.61 -1.31 -8.92
N GLY A 58 1.49 -1.63 -9.56
CA GLY A 58 0.19 -1.66 -8.89
C GLY A 58 -0.87 -2.38 -9.71
N TYR A 59 -1.96 -2.72 -9.04
CA TYR A 59 -3.10 -3.35 -9.70
C TYR A 59 -3.78 -2.39 -10.70
N ASP A 60 -4.33 -2.93 -11.78
CA ASP A 60 -5.06 -2.16 -12.81
C ASP A 60 -6.43 -1.64 -12.35
N SER A 61 -6.95 -2.13 -11.23
CA SER A 61 -8.30 -1.79 -10.72
C SER A 61 -8.28 -1.51 -9.22
N PRO A 62 -9.11 -0.56 -8.74
CA PRO A 62 -9.29 -0.32 -7.33
C PRO A 62 -10.19 -1.38 -6.66
N PHE A 63 -9.99 -1.55 -5.36
CA PHE A 63 -10.88 -2.32 -4.49
C PHE A 63 -11.96 -1.42 -3.88
N ALA A 64 -13.13 -1.99 -3.61
CA ALA A 64 -14.27 -1.25 -3.07
C ALA A 64 -14.07 -0.84 -1.59
N SER A 65 -13.26 -1.60 -0.84
CA SER A 65 -12.99 -1.33 0.58
C SER A 65 -11.52 -1.52 0.97
N HIS A 66 -11.08 -0.80 2.01
CA HIS A 66 -9.74 -0.95 2.61
C HIS A 66 -9.45 -2.40 3.00
N ALA A 67 -10.43 -3.08 3.59
CA ALA A 67 -10.29 -4.47 4.02
C ALA A 67 -9.99 -5.42 2.85
N GLU A 68 -10.61 -5.21 1.69
CA GLU A 68 -10.37 -6.01 0.48
C GLU A 68 -8.95 -5.75 -0.07
N ALA A 69 -8.56 -4.48 -0.16
CA ALA A 69 -7.20 -4.10 -0.55
C ALA A 69 -6.15 -4.68 0.42
N LEU A 70 -6.44 -4.70 1.72
CA LEU A 70 -5.57 -5.27 2.74
C LEU A 70 -5.46 -6.79 2.63
N TRP A 71 -6.54 -7.50 2.30
CA TRP A 71 -6.49 -8.93 2.01
C TRP A 71 -5.65 -9.23 0.78
N ALA A 72 -5.84 -8.47 -0.31
CA ALA A 72 -5.03 -8.60 -1.51
C ALA A 72 -3.55 -8.29 -1.24
N ALA A 73 -3.25 -7.25 -0.46
CA ALA A 73 -1.89 -6.89 -0.06
C ALA A 73 -1.21 -8.00 0.75
N LYS A 74 -1.93 -8.61 1.70
CA LYS A 74 -1.42 -9.75 2.48
C LYS A 74 -1.15 -10.95 1.59
N ALA A 75 -2.07 -11.28 0.68
CA ALA A 75 -1.87 -12.36 -0.27
C ALA A 75 -0.65 -12.10 -1.18
N ALA A 76 -0.49 -10.89 -1.72
CA ALA A 76 0.69 -10.51 -2.51
C ALA A 76 1.99 -10.66 -1.69
N ALA A 77 1.98 -10.23 -0.43
CA ALA A 77 3.11 -10.39 0.48
C ALA A 77 3.45 -11.88 0.75
N GLU A 78 2.46 -12.79 0.78
CA GLU A 78 2.72 -14.22 0.91
C GLU A 78 3.46 -14.81 -0.30
N PHE A 79 3.19 -14.31 -1.51
CA PHE A 79 3.91 -14.72 -2.73
C PHE A 79 5.35 -14.18 -2.78
N SER A 80 5.55 -12.93 -2.33
CA SER A 80 6.87 -12.30 -2.33
C SER A 80 7.82 -12.81 -1.25
N ALA A 81 7.30 -13.38 -0.16
CA ALA A 81 8.10 -13.91 0.95
C ALA A 81 8.61 -15.35 0.73
N GLN A 82 8.50 -15.90 -0.49
CA GLN A 82 8.80 -17.30 -0.82
C GLN A 82 10.17 -17.49 -1.47
#